data_AF-A0A536SXW9-F1
#
_entry.id   AF-A0A536SXW9-F1
#
_cell.length_a   1.000
_cell.length_b   1.000
_cell.length_c   1.000
_cell.angle_alpha   90.00
_cell.angle_beta   90.00
_cell.angle_gamma   90.00
#
_symmetry.space_group_name_H-M   'P 1'
#
loop_
_entity.id
_entity.type
_entity.pdbx_description
1 polymer ?
#
loop_
_entity_poly.entity_id
_entity_poly.type
_entity_poly.pdbx_seq_one_letter_code
_entity_poly.pdbx_strand_id
1 'polypeptide(L)'
;MISEPMTLATDYLLAAVTAAAGVLTLTATGGQASRRAWAGAFIALALGAALGGTHHGFRLEPLWLPTVMVIGVASAAILAGSAFATTRGALRRFLVAL
;
A
#
# COMPACT_ATOMS: atom_id res chain seq x y z
N MET A 1 19.13 -15.10 14.42
CA MET A 1 18.01 -15.18 15.38
C MET A 1 16.94 -14.20 14.90
N ILE A 2 15.65 -14.55 14.96
CA ILE A 2 14.57 -13.62 14.62
C ILE A 2 14.43 -12.62 15.77
N SER A 3 14.45 -11.32 15.46
CA SER A 3 14.49 -10.26 16.47
C SER A 3 13.11 -9.89 17.00
N GLU A 4 12.15 -9.74 16.10
CA GLU A 4 10.76 -9.39 16.41
C GLU A 4 9.81 -10.39 15.75
N PRO A 5 9.63 -11.60 16.33
CA PRO A 5 8.91 -12.68 15.67
C PRO A 5 7.41 -12.39 15.49
N MET A 6 6.78 -11.67 16.43
CA MET A 6 5.38 -11.29 16.32
C MET A 6 5.18 -10.21 15.24
N THR A 7 6.01 -9.17 15.21
CA THR A 7 5.99 -8.13 14.18
C THR A 7 6.15 -8.74 12.79
N LEU A 8 7.16 -9.59 12.60
CA LEU A 8 7.40 -10.33 11.35
C LEU A 8 6.15 -11.12 10.91
N ALA A 9 5.54 -11.88 11.83
CA ALA A 9 4.38 -12.70 11.52
C ALA A 9 3.16 -11.86 11.14
N THR A 10 2.86 -10.79 11.88
CA THR A 10 1.74 -9.90 11.56
C THR A 10 1.95 -9.13 10.27
N ASP A 11 3.19 -8.74 9.98
CA ASP A 11 3.54 -8.02 8.75
C ASP A 11 3.39 -8.92 7.52
N TYR A 12 3.78 -10.21 7.61
CA TYR A 12 3.56 -11.16 6.53
C TYR A 12 2.08 -11.50 6.34
N LEU A 13 1.30 -11.59 7.42
CA LEU A 13 -0.15 -11.75 7.33
C LEU A 13 -0.79 -10.52 6.66
N LEU A 14 -0.38 -9.32 7.06
CA LEU A 14 -0.83 -8.07 6.46
C LEU A 14 -0.47 -8.02 4.98
N ALA A 15 0.76 -8.43 4.62
CA ALA A 15 1.20 -8.51 3.23
C ALA A 15 0.31 -9.44 2.40
N ALA A 16 -0.02 -10.63 2.92
CA ALA A 16 -0.90 -11.58 2.24
C ALA A 16 -2.33 -11.03 2.05
N VAL A 17 -2.93 -10.48 3.11
CA VAL A 17 -4.31 -9.97 3.07
C VAL A 17 -4.41 -8.77 2.12
N THR A 18 -3.45 -7.86 2.17
CA THR A 18 -3.44 -6.66 1.31
C THR A 18 -3.09 -7.01 -0.13
N ALA A 19 -2.23 -7.99 -0.40
CA ALA A 19 -2.03 -8.49 -1.76
C ALA A 19 -3.32 -9.07 -2.34
N ALA A 20 -4.03 -9.91 -1.58
CA ALA A 20 -5.32 -10.46 -2.00
C ALA A 20 -6.36 -9.36 -2.26
N ALA A 21 -6.50 -8.40 -1.33
CA ALA A 21 -7.39 -7.26 -1.49
C ALA A 21 -7.04 -6.42 -2.73
N GLY A 22 -5.75 -6.19 -2.99
CA GLY A 22 -5.26 -5.47 -4.16
C GLY A 22 -5.63 -6.16 -5.46
N VAL A 23 -5.37 -7.46 -5.59
CA VAL A 23 -5.72 -8.25 -6.78
C VAL A 23 -7.23 -8.28 -7.00
N LEU A 24 -8.02 -8.57 -5.96
CA LEU A 24 -9.48 -8.60 -6.05
C LEU A 24 -10.06 -7.23 -6.41
N THR A 25 -9.50 -6.15 -5.87
CA THR A 25 -9.93 -4.79 -6.21
C THR A 25 -9.57 -4.45 -7.65
N LEU A 26 -8.38 -4.87 -8.12
CA LEU A 26 -7.90 -4.62 -9.48
C LEU A 26 -8.80 -5.30 -10.54
N THR A 27 -9.19 -6.54 -10.29
CA THR A 27 -10.11 -7.28 -11.17
C THR A 27 -11.53 -6.72 -11.12
N ALA A 28 -11.94 -6.14 -9.99
CA ALA A 28 -13.24 -5.50 -9.80
C ALA A 28 -13.28 -3.99 -10.15
N THR A 29 -12.26 -3.45 -10.83
CA THR A 29 -12.19 -1.98 -11.07
C THR A 29 -13.33 -1.46 -11.93
N GLY A 30 -13.77 -2.21 -12.95
CA GLY A 30 -14.80 -1.77 -13.90
C GLY A 30 -14.48 -0.42 -14.57
N GLY A 31 -13.19 -0.12 -14.77
CA GLY A 31 -12.73 1.17 -15.33
C GLY A 31 -12.73 2.35 -14.34
N GLN A 32 -13.16 2.17 -13.08
CA GLN A 32 -13.22 3.25 -12.10
C GLN A 32 -11.82 3.61 -11.59
N ALA A 33 -11.41 4.87 -11.78
CA ALA A 33 -10.11 5.38 -11.34
C ALA A 33 -9.89 5.24 -9.82
N SER A 34 -10.94 5.48 -9.02
CA SER A 34 -10.87 5.32 -7.56
C SER A 34 -10.49 3.88 -7.16
N ARG A 35 -11.16 2.87 -7.75
CA ARG A 35 -10.87 1.46 -7.46
C ARG A 35 -9.46 1.08 -7.92
N ARG A 36 -9.00 1.59 -9.06
CA ARG A 36 -7.62 1.35 -9.54
C ARG A 36 -6.58 1.90 -8.57
N ALA A 37 -6.80 3.11 -8.05
CA ALA A 37 -5.91 3.71 -7.07
C ALA A 37 -5.91 2.92 -5.74
N TRP A 38 -7.08 2.50 -5.25
CA TRP A 38 -7.16 1.63 -4.07
C TRP A 38 -6.50 0.26 -4.27
N ALA A 39 -6.65 -0.35 -5.44
CA ALA A 39 -5.93 -1.57 -5.78
C ALA A 39 -4.42 -1.37 -5.71
N GLY A 40 -3.91 -0.28 -6.29
CA GLY A 40 -2.51 0.11 -6.20
C GLY A 40 -2.05 0.35 -4.76
N ALA A 41 -2.86 0.99 -3.93
CA ALA A 41 -2.57 1.20 -2.52
C ALA A 41 -2.41 -0.11 -1.76
N PHE A 42 -3.32 -1.08 -1.97
CA PHE A 42 -3.24 -2.39 -1.33
C PHE A 42 -2.01 -3.19 -1.79
N ILE A 43 -1.66 -3.14 -3.08
CA ILE A 43 -0.45 -3.80 -3.60
C ILE A 43 0.82 -3.17 -3.02
N ALA A 44 0.88 -1.83 -2.96
CA ALA A 44 1.99 -1.12 -2.34
C ALA A 44 2.07 -1.47 -0.85
N LEU A 45 0.95 -1.47 -0.12
CA LEU A 45 0.92 -1.87 1.28
C LEU A 45 1.42 -3.31 1.49
N ALA A 46 1.09 -4.23 0.59
CA ALA A 46 1.59 -5.61 0.64
C ALA A 46 3.12 -5.68 0.55
N LEU A 47 3.69 -4.93 -0.40
CA LEU A 47 5.14 -4.83 -0.55
C LEU A 47 5.79 -4.16 0.66
N GLY A 48 5.19 -3.07 1.17
CA GLY A 48 5.68 -2.35 2.35
C GLY A 48 5.68 -3.22 3.60
N ALA A 49 4.60 -3.98 3.83
CA ALA A 49 4.50 -4.91 4.95
C ALA A 49 5.51 -6.07 4.82
N ALA A 50 5.70 -6.65 3.62
CA ALA A 50 6.70 -7.70 3.42
C ALA A 50 8.14 -7.20 3.68
N LEU A 51 8.48 -6.00 3.20
CA LEU A 51 9.79 -5.39 3.41
C LEU A 51 10.00 -4.99 4.89
N GLY A 52 8.99 -4.36 5.51
CA GLY A 52 8.99 -3.97 6.92
C GLY A 52 9.13 -5.18 7.85
N GLY A 53 8.33 -6.21 7.63
CA GLY A 53 8.41 -7.46 8.39
C GLY A 53 9.79 -8.10 8.27
N THR A 54 10.36 -8.13 7.05
CA THR A 54 11.71 -8.65 6.82
C THR A 54 12.77 -7.81 7.55
N HIS A 55 12.65 -6.48 7.52
CA HIS A 55 13.52 -5.58 8.28
C HIS A 55 13.45 -5.87 9.78
N HIS A 56 12.26 -5.89 10.37
CA HIS A 56 12.05 -6.13 11.81
C HIS A 56 12.49 -7.53 12.24
N GLY A 57 12.16 -8.55 11.45
CA GLY A 57 12.47 -9.94 11.75
C GLY A 57 13.97 -10.23 11.72
N PHE A 58 14.68 -9.71 10.72
CA PHE A 58 16.07 -10.08 10.43
C PHE A 58 17.10 -8.96 10.63
N ARG A 59 16.67 -7.76 11.07
CA ARG A 59 17.50 -6.55 11.22
C ARG A 59 18.27 -6.18 9.97
N LEU A 60 17.59 -6.22 8.82
CA LEU A 60 18.17 -5.83 7.54
C LEU A 60 17.97 -4.33 7.32
N GLU A 61 18.93 -3.53 7.79
CA GLU A 61 18.92 -2.07 7.66
C GLU A 61 18.63 -1.55 6.24
N PRO A 62 19.18 -2.14 5.15
CA PRO A 62 18.92 -1.65 3.80
C PRO A 62 17.46 -1.72 3.35
N LEU A 63 16.61 -2.50 4.03
CA LEU A 63 15.19 -2.63 3.68
C LEU A 63 14.33 -1.47 4.18
N TRP A 64 14.80 -0.68 5.16
CA TRP A 64 13.98 0.37 5.75
C TRP A 64 13.62 1.49 4.76
N LEU A 65 14.61 1.97 3.99
CA LEU A 65 14.36 3.00 2.98
C LEU A 65 13.33 2.55 1.92
N PRO A 66 13.46 1.37 1.29
CA PRO A 66 12.43 0.79 0.43
C PRO A 66 11.06 0.66 1.10
N THR A 67 10.98 0.20 2.35
CA THR A 67 9.72 0.11 3.11
C THR A 67 9.02 1.46 3.18
N VAL A 68 9.72 2.51 3.60
CA VAL A 68 9.17 3.86 3.72
C VAL A 68 8.73 4.41 2.36
N MET A 69 9.52 4.21 1.30
CA MET A 69 9.19 4.66 -0.04
C MET A 69 7.90 4.02 -0.57
N VAL A 70 7.75 2.71 -0.37
CA VAL A 70 6.56 1.96 -0.79
C VAL A 70 5.32 2.37 0.03
N ILE A 71 5.47 2.62 1.33
CA ILE A 71 4.38 3.16 2.16
C ILE A 71 3.95 4.54 1.64
N GLY A 72 4.90 5.39 1.23
CA GLY A 72 4.58 6.68 0.58
C GLY A 72 3.75 6.52 -0.69
N VAL A 73 4.07 5.54 -1.54
CA VAL A 73 3.26 5.19 -2.72
C VAL A 73 1.86 4.74 -2.32
N ALA A 74 1.74 3.92 -1.28
CA ALA A 74 0.43 3.50 -0.76
C ALA A 74 -0.40 4.71 -0.29
N SER A 75 0.21 5.64 0.45
CA SER A 75 -0.45 6.87 0.91
C SER A 75 -0.92 7.75 -0.25
N ALA A 76 -0.09 7.97 -1.28
CA ALA A 76 -0.46 8.74 -2.47
C ALA A 76 -1.63 8.08 -3.22
N ALA A 77 -1.61 6.76 -3.34
CA ALA A 77 -2.68 6.00 -3.98
C ALA A 77 -3.99 6.04 -3.17
N ILE A 78 -3.94 6.01 -1.84
CA ILE A 78 -5.11 6.21 -0.95
C ILE A 78 -5.70 7.62 -1.14
N LEU A 79 -4.86 8.65 -1.19
CA LEU A 79 -5.27 10.03 -1.42
C LEU A 79 -5.98 10.14 -2.78
N ALA A 80 -5.36 9.64 -3.85
CA ALA A 80 -5.95 9.66 -5.18
C ALA A 80 -7.27 8.88 -5.23
N GLY A 81 -7.31 7.67 -4.67
CA GLY A 81 -8.51 6.83 -4.62
C GLY A 81 -9.68 7.51 -3.90
N SER A 82 -9.38 8.16 -2.78
CA SER A 82 -10.35 8.93 -2.01
C SER A 82 -10.83 10.17 -2.77
N ALA A 83 -9.91 10.95 -3.35
CA ALA A 83 -10.25 12.13 -4.13
C ALA A 83 -11.13 11.79 -5.35
N PHE A 84 -10.84 10.70 -6.06
CA PHE A 84 -11.68 10.23 -7.17
C PHE A 84 -13.07 9.78 -6.73
N ALA A 85 -13.24 9.25 -5.52
CA ALA A 85 -14.52 8.80 -4.99
C ALA A 85 -15.40 9.95 -4.50
N THR A 86 -14.81 10.96 -3.84
CA THR A 86 -15.55 11.95 -3.06
C THR A 86 -15.57 13.35 -3.68
N THR A 87 -14.68 13.65 -4.63
CA THR A 87 -14.54 14.99 -5.21
C THR A 87 -14.63 15.00 -6.74
N ARG A 88 -14.85 16.20 -7.32
CA ARG A 88 -14.95 16.43 -8.77
C ARG A 88 -14.29 17.76 -9.14
N GLY A 89 -14.15 18.03 -10.44
CA GLY A 89 -13.75 19.36 -10.94
C GLY A 89 -12.31 19.78 -10.59
N ALA A 90 -12.14 21.04 -10.19
CA ALA A 90 -10.83 21.62 -9.86
C ALA A 90 -10.23 21.04 -8.57
N LEU A 91 -11.06 20.80 -7.54
CA LEU A 91 -10.62 20.24 -6.26
C LEU A 91 -9.97 18.86 -6.44
N ARG A 92 -10.60 17.97 -7.22
CA ARG A 92 -10.03 16.64 -7.52
C ARG A 92 -8.68 16.75 -8.22
N ARG A 93 -8.56 17.66 -9.20
CA ARG A 93 -7.32 17.86 -9.94
C ARG A 93 -6.21 18.35 -9.04
N PHE A 94 -6.50 19.27 -8.13
CA PHE A 94 -5.55 19.75 -7.13
C PHE A 94 -5.08 18.62 -6.21
N LEU A 95 -6.02 17.84 -5.65
CA LEU A 95 -5.69 16.74 -4.73
C LEU A 95 -4.90 15.59 -5.35
N VAL A 96 -5.05 15.35 -6.66
CA VAL A 96 -4.35 14.27 -7.38
C VAL A 96 -3.02 14.76 -7.99
N ALA A 97 -2.80 16.07 -8.09
CA ALA A 97 -1.57 16.66 -8.61
C ALA A 97 -0.52 16.97 -7.52
N LEU A 98 -0.95 17.00 -6.25
CA LEU A 98 -0.08 16.99 -5.07
C LEU A 98 0.45 15.58 -4.80
#